data_AF-A0A7C9AME8-F1
#
_entry.id   AF-A0A7C9AME8-F1
#
_cell.length_a   1.000
_cell.length_b   1.000
_cell.length_c   1.000
_cell.angle_alpha   90.00
_cell.angle_beta   90.00
_cell.angle_gamma   90.00
#
_symmetry.space_group_name_H-M   'P 1'
#
loop_
_entity.id
_entity.type
_entity.pdbx_description
1 polymer ?
#
loop_
_entity_poly.entity_id
_entity_poly.type
_entity_poly.pdbx_seq_one_letter_code
_entity_poly.pdbx_strand_id
1 'polypeptide(L)'
;MSNSNEPLIDDERRIELEEFDNTKLGVKGLVDSGITRIPRIFLHPPESLMTGSDELDPTSQTDLIPVIDLSGSEPDLVDRVREASAKFGFFQVVNHGVPASLLDRLIAAVKGFHELPPEEKCRNYRRETSGAGVGFFSNFDLFWSKAASWRDSLEIRLAPTPVDPDTIPEVCR
;
A
#
# COMPACT_ATOMS: atom_id res chain seq x y z
N MET A 1 5.44 38.09 3.58
CA MET A 1 5.01 37.72 2.21
C MET A 1 4.98 36.21 2.17
N SER A 2 3.77 35.64 2.28
CA SER A 2 3.56 34.19 2.26
C SER A 2 3.69 33.70 0.81
N ASN A 3 4.48 32.64 0.59
CA ASN A 3 4.63 32.01 -0.72
C ASN A 3 3.37 31.18 -0.99
N SER A 4 2.43 31.77 -1.72
CA SER A 4 1.13 31.19 -2.09
C SER A 4 1.29 30.31 -3.34
N ASN A 5 1.76 29.08 -3.16
CA ASN A 5 1.67 28.04 -4.18
C ASN A 5 1.27 26.69 -3.56
N GLU A 6 0.42 26.73 -2.54
CA GLU A 6 -0.40 25.58 -2.17
C GLU A 6 -1.60 25.54 -3.13
N PRO A 7 -1.85 24.42 -3.84
CA PRO A 7 -3.08 24.29 -4.58
C PRO A 7 -4.24 24.40 -3.58
N LEU A 8 -5.12 25.39 -3.79
CA LEU A 8 -6.33 25.56 -2.99
C LEU A 8 -7.08 24.23 -3.00
N ILE A 9 -7.12 23.55 -1.84
CA ILE A 9 -8.04 22.44 -1.62
C ILE A 9 -9.43 23.06 -1.72
N ASP A 10 -10.14 22.76 -2.80
CA ASP A 10 -11.54 23.16 -2.98
C ASP A 10 -12.34 22.69 -1.75
N ASP A 11 -13.20 23.55 -1.20
CA ASP A 11 -13.88 23.30 0.08
C ASP A 11 -14.67 21.98 0.06
N GLU A 12 -15.23 21.63 -1.10
CA GLU A 12 -15.91 20.35 -1.32
C GLU A 12 -14.97 19.14 -1.16
N ARG A 13 -13.74 19.22 -1.67
CA ARG A 13 -12.73 18.17 -1.51
C ARG A 13 -12.35 18.01 -0.05
N ARG A 14 -12.18 19.13 0.68
CA ARG A 14 -11.85 19.10 2.11
C ARG A 14 -12.95 18.41 2.91
N ILE A 15 -14.22 18.73 2.65
CA ILE A 15 -15.38 18.10 3.29
C ILE A 15 -15.38 16.59 3.01
N GLU A 16 -15.20 16.17 1.76
CA GLU A 16 -15.19 14.75 1.37
C GLU A 16 -14.03 13.98 2.03
N LEU A 17 -12.84 14.59 2.17
CA LEU A 17 -11.71 14.02 2.91
C LEU A 17 -12.02 13.85 4.40
N GLU A 18 -12.61 14.86 5.03
CA GLU A 18 -13.01 14.84 6.44
C GLU A 18 -14.09 13.78 6.69
N GLU A 19 -15.12 13.72 5.84
CA GLU A 19 -16.18 12.70 5.91
C GLU A 19 -15.62 11.29 5.76
N PHE A 20 -14.78 11.06 4.74
CA PHE A 20 -14.14 9.76 4.51
C PHE A 20 -13.32 9.31 5.72
N ASP A 21 -12.46 10.18 6.24
CA ASP A 21 -11.60 9.83 7.36
C ASP A 21 -12.36 9.62 8.67
N ASN A 22 -13.39 10.45 8.93
CA ASN A 22 -14.21 10.35 10.14
C ASN A 22 -14.89 8.98 10.27
N THR A 23 -15.15 8.29 9.15
CA THR A 23 -15.68 6.92 9.19
C THR A 23 -14.68 5.94 9.81
N LYS A 24 -13.38 6.14 9.59
CA LYS A 24 -12.29 5.20 9.92
C LYS A 24 -12.43 3.82 9.27
N LEU A 25 -13.39 3.64 8.36
CA LEU A 25 -13.69 2.36 7.73
C LEU A 25 -12.81 2.07 6.52
N GLY A 26 -12.17 3.13 6.00
CA GLY A 26 -11.36 3.07 4.80
C GLY A 26 -12.15 2.79 3.53
N VAL A 27 -11.42 2.46 2.47
CA VAL A 27 -11.95 2.17 1.14
C VAL A 27 -12.84 0.94 1.17
N LYS A 28 -12.52 -0.10 1.96
CA LYS A 28 -13.41 -1.25 2.09
C LYS A 28 -14.78 -0.84 2.63
N GLY A 29 -14.84 0.08 3.61
CA GLY A 29 -16.11 0.60 4.12
C GLY A 29 -16.96 1.29 3.05
N LEU A 30 -16.32 2.02 2.14
CA LEU A 30 -17.01 2.60 0.98
C LEU A 30 -17.58 1.51 0.07
N VAL A 31 -16.77 0.50 -0.27
CA VAL A 31 -17.21 -0.63 -1.12
C VAL A 31 -18.38 -1.38 -0.47
N ASP A 32 -18.26 -1.72 0.81
CA ASP A 32 -19.28 -2.45 1.57
C ASP A 32 -20.59 -1.64 1.71
N SER A 33 -20.52 -0.30 1.68
CA SER A 33 -21.71 0.57 1.68
C SER A 33 -22.47 0.58 0.36
N GLY A 34 -21.92 -0.06 -0.69
CA GLY A 34 -22.57 -0.19 -1.99
C GLY A 34 -22.50 1.07 -2.84
N ILE A 35 -21.41 1.86 -2.72
CA ILE A 35 -21.23 3.04 -3.55
C ILE A 35 -21.37 2.70 -5.05
N THR A 36 -22.06 3.58 -5.78
CA THR A 36 -22.24 3.43 -7.24
C THR A 36 -21.31 4.35 -8.03
N ARG A 37 -20.62 5.26 -7.35
CA ARG A 37 -19.66 6.20 -7.94
C ARG A 37 -18.45 6.38 -7.03
N ILE A 38 -17.27 6.38 -7.63
CA ILE A 38 -16.01 6.64 -6.92
C ILE A 38 -16.00 8.10 -6.41
N PRO A 39 -15.73 8.34 -5.11
CA PRO A 39 -15.59 9.69 -4.53
C PRO A 39 -14.50 10.52 -5.23
N ARG A 40 -14.66 11.85 -5.31
CA ARG A 40 -13.73 12.71 -6.07
C ARG A 40 -12.34 12.72 -5.46
N ILE A 41 -12.23 12.49 -4.15
CA ILE A 41 -10.94 12.38 -3.47
C ILE A 41 -10.01 11.31 -4.07
N PHE A 42 -10.54 10.27 -4.73
CA PHE A 42 -9.77 9.18 -5.38
C PHE A 42 -9.55 9.36 -6.88
N LEU A 43 -10.15 10.40 -7.49
CA LEU A 43 -9.97 10.65 -8.92
C LEU A 43 -8.61 11.30 -9.15
N HIS A 44 -7.69 10.54 -9.75
CA HIS A 44 -6.38 11.05 -10.15
C HIS A 44 -6.53 12.04 -11.29
N PRO A 45 -5.77 13.15 -11.27
CA PRO A 45 -5.83 14.13 -12.34
C PRO A 45 -5.26 13.53 -13.64
N PRO A 46 -5.74 13.94 -14.83
CA PRO A 46 -5.38 13.31 -16.10
C PRO A 46 -3.88 13.21 -16.35
N GLU A 47 -3.08 14.15 -15.84
CA GLU A 47 -1.62 14.15 -15.98
C GLU A 47 -0.94 13.04 -15.18
N SER A 48 -1.61 12.48 -14.16
CA SER A 48 -1.14 11.34 -13.37
C SER A 48 -1.60 10.00 -13.94
N LEU A 49 -2.59 10.01 -14.82
CA LEU A 49 -3.02 8.82 -15.53
C LEU A 49 -2.04 8.64 -16.69
N MET A 50 -1.32 7.51 -16.72
CA MET A 50 -0.52 7.19 -17.89
C MET A 50 -1.49 7.09 -19.09
N THR A 51 -1.50 8.12 -19.93
CA THR A 51 -2.24 8.13 -21.19
C THR A 51 -1.54 7.13 -22.09
N GLY A 52 -2.04 5.90 -22.13
CA GLY A 52 -1.54 4.85 -23.01
C GLY A 52 -1.73 5.26 -24.47
N SER A 53 -0.74 5.95 -25.01
CA SER A 53 -0.45 6.01 -26.46
C SER A 53 0.93 5.45 -26.77
N ASP A 54 1.51 4.68 -25.85
CA ASP A 54 2.43 3.63 -26.23
C ASP A 54 1.60 2.35 -26.21
N GLU A 55 0.94 2.07 -27.34
CA GLU A 55 0.65 0.67 -27.67
C GLU A 55 1.99 -0.04 -27.52
N LEU A 56 2.14 -0.86 -26.46
CA LEU A 56 3.30 -1.70 -26.28
C LEU A 56 3.44 -2.50 -27.57
N ASP A 57 4.39 -2.12 -28.41
CA ASP A 57 4.66 -2.82 -29.66
C ASP A 57 4.92 -4.28 -29.26
N PRO A 58 4.09 -5.24 -29.69
CA PRO A 58 4.27 -6.64 -29.31
C PRO A 58 5.62 -7.21 -29.80
N THR A 59 6.35 -6.47 -30.64
CA THR A 59 7.70 -6.78 -31.09
C THR A 59 8.81 -6.08 -30.29
N SER A 60 8.47 -5.08 -29.46
CA SER A 60 9.41 -4.52 -28.51
C SER A 60 9.75 -5.59 -27.48
N GLN A 61 11.02 -5.99 -27.40
CA GLN A 61 11.53 -6.77 -26.28
C GLN A 61 11.33 -5.91 -25.04
N THR A 62 10.19 -6.07 -24.37
CA THR A 62 10.04 -5.59 -23.01
C THR A 62 11.11 -6.32 -22.21
N ASP A 63 12.13 -5.60 -21.76
CA ASP A 63 13.11 -6.12 -20.81
C ASP A 63 12.30 -6.67 -19.62
N LEU A 64 12.15 -7.99 -19.57
CA LEU A 64 11.35 -8.64 -18.53
C LEU A 64 12.01 -8.35 -17.18
N ILE A 65 11.17 -8.12 -16.17
CA ILE A 65 11.61 -7.93 -14.79
C ILE A 65 12.50 -9.11 -14.40
N PRO A 66 13.75 -8.88 -13.96
CA PRO A 66 14.66 -9.97 -13.62
C PRO A 66 14.08 -10.88 -12.56
N VAL A 67 14.20 -12.18 -12.77
CA VAL A 67 13.89 -13.22 -11.76
C VAL A 67 15.20 -13.82 -11.28
N ILE A 68 15.43 -13.76 -9.97
CA ILE A 68 16.66 -14.23 -9.32
C ILE A 68 16.35 -15.48 -8.51
N ASP A 69 17.02 -16.58 -8.83
CA ASP A 69 16.94 -17.83 -8.09
C ASP A 69 17.97 -17.83 -6.95
N LEU A 70 17.49 -17.84 -5.70
CA LEU A 70 18.35 -17.80 -4.52
C LEU A 70 18.97 -19.17 -4.14
N SER A 71 18.66 -20.24 -4.88
CA SER A 71 19.28 -21.57 -4.68
C SER A 71 20.61 -21.76 -5.40
N GLY A 72 21.08 -20.76 -6.17
CA GLY A 72 22.34 -20.79 -6.91
C GLY A 72 23.61 -20.55 -6.06
N SER A 73 24.78 -20.55 -6.72
CA SER A 73 26.09 -20.23 -6.14
C SER A 73 26.21 -18.77 -5.69
N GLU A 74 26.87 -18.52 -4.54
CA GLU A 74 26.97 -17.17 -3.94
C GLU A 74 27.61 -16.09 -4.83
N PRO A 75 28.72 -16.32 -5.56
CA PRO A 75 29.34 -15.27 -6.38
C PRO A 75 28.45 -14.78 -7.52
N ASP A 76 27.79 -15.71 -8.22
CA ASP A 76 26.91 -15.39 -9.35
C ASP A 76 25.63 -14.69 -8.88
N LEU A 77 25.16 -15.00 -7.66
CA LEU A 77 23.97 -14.39 -7.09
C LEU A 77 24.17 -12.91 -6.76
N VAL A 78 25.32 -12.56 -6.16
CA VAL A 78 25.65 -11.17 -5.81
C VAL A 78 25.72 -10.30 -7.06
N ASP A 79 26.34 -10.79 -8.13
CA ASP A 79 26.46 -10.04 -9.38
C ASP A 79 25.09 -9.84 -10.05
N ARG A 80 24.23 -10.86 -10.07
CA ARG A 80 22.86 -10.75 -10.59
C ARG A 80 22.01 -9.75 -9.81
N VAL A 81 22.09 -9.77 -8.47
CA VAL A 81 21.37 -8.80 -7.63
C VAL A 81 21.88 -7.38 -7.89
N ARG A 82 23.21 -7.20 -7.99
CA ARG A 82 23.81 -5.90 -8.29
C ARG A 82 23.35 -5.37 -9.64
N GLU A 83 23.39 -6.20 -10.67
CA GLU A 83 22.98 -5.82 -12.02
C GLU A 83 21.49 -5.47 -12.07
N ALA A 84 20.62 -6.31 -11.50
CA ALA A 84 19.19 -6.06 -11.48
C ALA A 84 18.84 -4.78 -10.70
N SER A 85 19.49 -4.55 -9.56
CA SER A 85 19.32 -3.32 -8.78
C SER A 85 19.78 -2.09 -9.55
N ALA A 86 20.91 -2.15 -10.25
CA ALA A 86 21.46 -1.01 -10.99
C ALA A 86 20.67 -0.69 -12.28
N LYS A 87 20.23 -1.72 -13.01
CA LYS A 87 19.51 -1.55 -14.28
C LYS A 87 18.01 -1.30 -14.10
N PHE A 88 17.37 -1.98 -13.17
CA PHE A 88 15.91 -1.96 -13.01
C PHE A 88 15.43 -1.29 -11.73
N GLY A 89 16.26 -1.26 -10.67
CA GLY A 89 15.83 -0.82 -9.33
C GLY A 89 14.88 -1.80 -8.62
N PHE A 90 14.49 -2.91 -9.27
CA PHE A 90 13.67 -3.96 -8.68
C PHE A 90 13.84 -5.30 -9.44
N PHE A 91 13.48 -6.39 -8.77
CA PHE A 91 13.53 -7.76 -9.31
C PHE A 91 12.62 -8.68 -8.50
N GLN A 92 12.32 -9.85 -9.03
CA GLN A 92 11.61 -10.93 -8.33
C GLN A 92 12.63 -11.95 -7.80
N VAL A 93 12.30 -12.62 -6.70
CA VAL A 93 13.12 -13.72 -6.15
C VAL A 93 12.31 -15.02 -6.10
N VAL A 94 12.97 -16.13 -6.38
CA VAL A 94 12.43 -17.49 -6.27
C VAL A 94 13.38 -18.37 -5.46
N ASN A 95 12.89 -19.50 -4.95
CA ASN A 95 13.65 -20.43 -4.10
C ASN A 95 14.31 -19.74 -2.90
N HIS A 96 13.65 -18.72 -2.34
CA HIS A 96 14.15 -17.89 -1.24
C HIS A 96 14.11 -18.56 0.14
N GLY A 97 13.81 -19.87 0.22
CA GLY A 97 13.81 -20.66 1.46
C GLY A 97 12.64 -20.40 2.42
N VAL A 98 11.80 -19.39 2.18
CA VAL A 98 10.60 -19.12 2.99
C VAL A 98 9.50 -20.11 2.59
N PRO A 99 8.93 -20.89 3.53
CA PRO A 99 7.90 -21.88 3.22
C PRO A 99 6.65 -21.26 2.60
N ALA A 100 6.12 -21.85 1.53
CA ALA A 100 4.87 -21.40 0.90
C ALA A 100 3.69 -21.36 1.89
N SER A 101 3.59 -22.35 2.77
CA SER A 101 2.57 -22.40 3.82
C SER A 101 2.63 -21.22 4.80
N LEU A 102 3.81 -20.59 4.99
CA LEU A 102 3.93 -19.39 5.81
C LEU A 102 3.35 -18.17 5.06
N LEU A 103 3.63 -18.04 3.76
CA LEU A 103 3.07 -16.98 2.91
C LEU A 103 1.55 -17.10 2.81
N ASP A 104 1.01 -18.32 2.67
CA ASP A 104 -0.43 -18.56 2.63
C ASP A 104 -1.12 -18.12 3.92
N ARG A 105 -0.53 -18.46 5.08
CA ARG A 105 -1.03 -18.01 6.39
C ARG A 105 -0.96 -16.50 6.55
N LEU A 106 0.13 -15.86 6.10
CA LEU A 106 0.27 -14.41 6.13
C LEU A 106 -0.83 -13.73 5.30
N ILE A 107 -1.06 -14.20 4.07
CA ILE A 107 -2.12 -13.67 3.20
C ILE A 107 -3.50 -13.88 3.84
N ALA A 108 -3.75 -15.06 4.41
CA ALA A 108 -5.00 -15.36 5.11
C ALA A 108 -5.23 -14.44 6.33
N ALA A 109 -4.19 -14.20 7.13
CA ALA A 109 -4.23 -13.31 8.28
C ALA A 109 -4.55 -11.86 7.89
N VAL A 110 -3.88 -11.32 6.87
CA VAL A 110 -4.14 -9.95 6.37
C VAL A 110 -5.56 -9.84 5.83
N LYS A 111 -6.03 -10.81 5.03
CA LYS A 111 -7.41 -10.85 4.56
C LYS A 111 -8.39 -10.90 5.75
N GLY A 112 -8.13 -11.77 6.71
CA GLY A 112 -8.95 -11.92 7.92
C GLY A 112 -9.08 -10.61 8.69
N PHE A 113 -7.98 -9.85 8.84
CA PHE A 113 -8.02 -8.52 9.44
C PHE A 113 -8.94 -7.54 8.70
N HIS A 114 -8.85 -7.48 7.36
CA HIS A 114 -9.66 -6.54 6.59
C HIS A 114 -11.16 -6.91 6.58
N GLU A 115 -11.49 -8.19 6.79
CA GLU A 115 -12.86 -8.69 6.96
C GLU A 115 -13.40 -8.63 8.40
N LEU A 116 -12.60 -8.17 9.38
CA LEU A 116 -13.11 -7.96 10.74
C LEU A 116 -14.27 -6.95 10.75
N PRO A 117 -15.19 -7.07 11.72
CA PRO A 117 -16.22 -6.07 11.95
C PRO A 117 -15.60 -4.66 12.10
N PRO A 118 -16.27 -3.61 11.59
CA PRO A 118 -15.82 -2.23 11.74
C PRO A 118 -15.37 -1.84 13.14
N GLU A 119 -16.12 -2.24 14.16
CA GLU A 119 -15.84 -1.91 15.57
C GLU A 119 -14.51 -2.46 16.05
N GLU A 120 -14.08 -3.61 15.52
CA GLU A 120 -12.80 -4.24 15.88
C GLU A 120 -11.66 -3.64 15.07
N LYS A 121 -11.83 -3.53 13.75
CA LYS A 121 -10.81 -2.99 12.83
C LYS A 121 -10.45 -1.54 13.13
N CYS A 122 -11.45 -0.71 13.45
CA CYS A 122 -11.26 0.71 13.76
C CYS A 122 -10.50 0.96 15.06
N ARG A 123 -10.36 -0.04 15.96
CA ARG A 123 -9.53 0.08 17.17
C ARG A 123 -8.05 0.28 16.83
N ASN A 124 -7.62 -0.23 15.69
CA ASN A 124 -6.26 -0.05 15.20
C ASN A 124 -6.12 1.21 14.32
N TYR A 125 -7.18 2.00 14.13
CA TYR A 125 -7.13 3.17 13.26
C TYR A 125 -6.15 4.22 13.78
N ARG A 126 -5.17 4.61 12.95
CA ARG A 126 -4.24 5.71 13.26
C ARG A 126 -3.91 6.47 12.00
N ARG A 127 -3.88 7.80 12.06
CA ARG A 127 -3.42 8.58 10.89
C ARG A 127 -1.94 8.91 10.94
N GLU A 128 -1.40 9.15 12.13
CA GLU A 128 0.02 9.35 12.30
C GLU A 128 0.75 8.00 12.17
N THR A 129 1.60 7.91 11.16
CA THR A 129 2.43 6.72 10.94
C THR A 129 3.70 6.77 11.79
N SER A 130 4.17 7.92 12.26
CA SER A 130 5.36 8.06 13.11
C SER A 130 5.15 7.50 14.53
N GLY A 131 5.19 6.17 14.69
CA GLY A 131 5.07 5.50 15.98
C GLY A 131 5.31 3.99 15.90
N ALA A 132 5.71 3.39 17.02
CA ALA A 132 5.81 1.95 17.16
C ALA A 132 4.41 1.27 17.14
N GLY A 133 4.38 -0.05 16.98
CA GLY A 133 3.15 -0.83 17.12
C GLY A 133 2.31 -0.94 15.85
N VAL A 134 1.01 -1.14 16.05
CA VAL A 134 0.04 -1.52 15.00
C VAL A 134 -0.79 -0.33 14.54
N GLY A 135 -1.04 -0.25 13.23
CA GLY A 135 -1.87 0.77 12.63
C GLY A 135 -2.69 0.28 11.46
N PHE A 136 -3.90 0.78 11.38
CA PHE A 136 -4.79 0.66 10.25
C PHE A 136 -5.12 2.06 9.71
N PHE A 137 -5.04 2.25 8.40
CA PHE A 137 -5.33 3.54 7.78
C PHE A 137 -5.56 3.41 6.27
N SER A 138 -6.13 4.46 5.70
CA SER A 138 -6.27 4.62 4.25
C SER A 138 -5.52 5.88 3.84
N ASN A 139 -4.39 5.68 3.14
CA ASN A 139 -3.46 6.73 2.70
C ASN A 139 -2.75 7.46 3.86
N PHE A 140 -1.41 7.43 3.88
CA PHE A 140 -0.64 8.18 4.89
C PHE A 140 -0.61 9.69 4.62
N ASP A 141 -0.82 10.07 3.36
CA ASP A 141 -0.75 11.41 2.79
C ASP A 141 -2.14 11.96 2.39
N LEU A 142 -3.21 11.39 2.96
CA LEU A 142 -4.61 11.64 2.57
C LEU A 142 -4.97 13.13 2.37
N PHE A 143 -4.46 14.02 3.23
CA PHE A 143 -4.76 15.46 3.21
C PHE A 143 -3.76 16.30 2.40
N TRP A 144 -2.66 15.68 1.97
CA TRP A 144 -1.56 16.35 1.26
C TRP A 144 -1.51 15.96 -0.21
N SER A 145 -2.08 14.82 -0.56
CA SER A 145 -2.06 14.28 -1.92
C SER A 145 -3.20 14.79 -2.81
N LYS A 146 -2.87 14.99 -4.10
CA LYS A 146 -3.80 15.44 -5.15
C LYS A 146 -4.96 14.47 -5.35
N ALA A 147 -4.73 13.18 -5.10
CA ALA A 147 -5.71 12.12 -5.09
C ALA A 147 -5.30 11.05 -4.07
N ALA A 148 -6.27 10.50 -3.35
CA ALA A 148 -6.08 9.36 -2.48
C ALA A 148 -5.99 8.07 -3.32
N SER A 149 -5.19 7.12 -2.87
CA SER A 149 -5.16 5.76 -3.43
C SER A 149 -6.39 4.98 -2.99
N TRP A 150 -6.93 4.16 -3.89
CA TRP A 150 -7.99 3.20 -3.61
C TRP A 150 -7.43 1.98 -2.85
N ARG A 151 -7.05 2.18 -1.58
CA ARG A 151 -6.36 1.19 -0.75
C ARG A 151 -6.60 1.43 0.74
N ASP A 152 -6.64 0.32 1.48
CA ASP A 152 -6.47 0.27 2.93
C ASP A 152 -5.16 -0.44 3.29
N SER A 153 -4.56 -0.06 4.42
CA SER A 153 -3.27 -0.58 4.88
C SER A 153 -3.34 -1.02 6.34
N LEU A 154 -2.85 -2.22 6.61
CA LEU A 154 -2.42 -2.66 7.95
C LEU A 154 -0.90 -2.55 8.03
N GLU A 155 -0.41 -1.95 9.11
CA GLU A 155 1.01 -1.77 9.37
C GLU A 155 1.36 -2.27 10.77
N ILE A 156 2.35 -3.15 10.87
CA ILE A 156 2.87 -3.67 12.13
C ILE A 156 4.37 -3.37 12.15
N ARG A 157 4.79 -2.39 12.96
CA ARG A 157 6.23 -2.07 13.12
C ARG A 157 6.86 -2.99 14.16
N LEU A 158 7.75 -3.87 13.69
CA LEU A 158 8.47 -4.83 14.53
C LEU A 158 9.81 -4.28 15.09
N ALA A 159 10.32 -3.18 14.53
CA ALA A 159 11.61 -2.59 14.86
C ALA A 159 11.58 -1.05 14.71
N PRO A 160 12.49 -0.30 15.36
CA PRO A 160 13.53 -0.78 16.29
C PRO A 160 12.99 -1.21 17.66
N THR A 161 11.82 -0.69 18.06
CA THR A 161 11.13 -1.10 19.28
C THR A 161 10.26 -2.32 18.97
N PRO A 162 10.42 -3.44 19.70
CA PRO A 162 9.52 -4.58 19.56
C PRO A 162 8.06 -4.18 19.78
N VAL A 163 7.17 -4.72 18.96
CA VAL A 163 5.73 -4.57 19.18
C VAL A 163 5.28 -5.45 20.34
N ASP A 164 4.40 -4.93 21.19
CA ASP A 164 3.70 -5.74 22.18
C ASP A 164 2.77 -6.74 21.45
N PRO A 165 2.97 -8.05 21.57
CA PRO A 165 2.12 -9.05 20.91
C PRO A 165 0.64 -8.93 21.25
N ASP A 166 0.26 -8.36 22.39
CA ASP A 166 -1.15 -8.17 22.76
C ASP A 166 -1.82 -7.00 22.03
N THR A 167 -1.03 -6.15 21.37
CA THR A 167 -1.53 -5.07 20.52
C THR A 167 -1.75 -5.50 19.06
N ILE A 168 -1.24 -6.68 18.68
CA ILE A 168 -1.46 -7.27 17.36
C ILE A 168 -2.85 -7.88 17.31
N PRO A 169 -3.70 -7.56 16.30
CA PRO A 169 -4.99 -8.19 16.11
C PRO A 169 -4.85 -9.71 16.16
N GLU A 170 -5.74 -10.40 16.87
CA GLU A 170 -5.63 -11.83 17.11
C GLU A 170 -5.53 -12.64 15.81
N VAL A 171 -6.26 -12.24 14.77
CA VAL A 171 -6.21 -12.83 13.43
C VAL A 171 -4.85 -12.69 12.71
N CYS A 172 -3.98 -11.80 13.21
CA CYS A 172 -2.64 -11.54 12.69
C CYS A 172 -1.51 -12.08 13.58
N ARG A 173 -1.81 -12.77 14.68
CA ARG A 173 -0.83 -13.41 15.57
C ARG A 173 -0.56 -14.85 15.14
#